data_AF-A0A8T2Z1K5-F1
#
_entry.id   AF-A0A8T2Z1K5-F1
#
_cell.length_a   1.000
_cell.length_b   1.000
_cell.length_c   1.000
_cell.angle_alpha   90.00
_cell.angle_beta   90.00
_cell.angle_gamma   90.00
#
_symmetry.space_group_name_H-M   'P 1'
#
loop_
_entity.id
_entity.type
_entity.pdbx_description
1 polymer ?
#
loop_
_entity_poly.entity_id
_entity_poly.type
_entity_poly.pdbx_seq_one_letter_code
_entity_poly.pdbx_strand_id
1 'polypeptide(L)'
;MTSMAMRTREVGLHFVVFLWFSTTANGLLSPKGVNYEVQALIGIKASLHDPHGVLDNWDGDAVDPCSWTMVTCSAESLVIGLGTPSQNLSGTLSPTIGNLTNLQTVLLQSNNITGPIPAEIARLSKLHTLDLSDNFFTGKIPSSLGHLRSLEYMRLNNNSLSGEFPLSLANMTQLVLLDLSFNNLSGPVPRFPTKTFSIAGNPLICPTGSEPECFGTTLMPMSMNLNSTQTLPSNKPKSHKIAVAFGSSVGSASLIILVFGLFLWWRRRHNQPTFFDVKDRQHEEVSLGNLRRFQFRELQISTNNFSNKNILGKGGFGIVYKGILHDGTVVAVKRLKDGNAIGGEIQFQTEVEMISLAVHRNLLRLYGFCMTPTERLLVYPYMSNGSVALRLKGKPVLDWGTRKRIALGAARGLLYLHEQCDPKIIHRDVK
;
A
#
# COMPACT_ATOMS: atom_id res chain seq x y z
N MET A 1 25.26 -75.63 44.55
CA MET A 1 24.47 -75.61 43.31
C MET A 1 23.40 -74.53 43.45
N THR A 2 23.25 -73.72 42.41
CA THR A 2 22.29 -72.61 42.17
C THR A 2 20.95 -72.62 42.94
N SER A 3 20.52 -71.45 43.47
CA SER A 3 19.24 -70.78 43.12
C SER A 3 18.72 -69.77 44.17
N MET A 4 18.27 -68.61 43.65
CA MET A 4 17.17 -67.68 44.04
C MET A 4 17.05 -67.08 45.45
N ALA A 5 17.00 -65.74 45.44
CA ALA A 5 16.59 -64.86 46.53
C ALA A 5 15.45 -63.95 46.09
N MET A 6 14.44 -63.75 46.93
CA MET A 6 14.20 -62.47 47.62
C MET A 6 12.99 -62.61 48.56
N ARG A 7 13.23 -62.29 49.84
CA ARG A 7 12.29 -62.44 50.94
C ARG A 7 11.76 -61.09 51.40
N THR A 8 10.46 -61.06 51.64
CA THR A 8 9.65 -59.92 52.06
C THR A 8 9.46 -59.88 53.58
N ARG A 9 9.21 -58.65 54.05
CA ARG A 9 8.38 -58.24 55.21
C ARG A 9 8.96 -58.35 56.63
N GLU A 10 9.10 -57.17 57.24
CA GLU A 10 8.69 -56.94 58.64
C GLU A 10 7.77 -55.71 58.72
N VAL A 11 6.84 -55.75 59.68
CA VAL A 11 5.68 -54.87 59.87
C VAL A 11 5.70 -54.41 61.33
N GLY A 12 5.47 -53.11 61.56
CA GLY A 12 4.67 -52.66 62.70
C GLY A 12 5.37 -51.90 63.83
N LEU A 13 5.65 -50.62 63.64
CA LEU A 13 5.53 -49.57 64.68
C LEU A 13 5.46 -48.20 63.98
N HIS A 14 4.80 -47.21 64.58
CA HIS A 14 4.49 -45.85 64.08
C HIS A 14 3.08 -45.64 63.52
N PHE A 15 2.10 -45.72 64.42
CA PHE A 15 0.83 -45.00 64.29
C PHE A 15 0.92 -43.76 65.20
N VAL A 16 0.57 -42.59 64.68
CA VAL A 16 0.46 -41.28 65.37
C VAL A 16 1.76 -40.49 65.58
N VAL A 17 2.32 -39.91 64.51
CA VAL A 17 2.78 -38.50 64.38
C VAL A 17 3.15 -38.29 62.91
N PHE A 18 2.19 -37.94 62.05
CA PHE A 18 2.47 -37.39 60.71
C PHE A 18 1.31 -36.53 60.22
N LEU A 19 0.86 -35.62 61.09
CA LEU A 19 0.25 -34.37 60.66
C LEU A 19 1.37 -33.35 60.77
N TRP A 20 2.05 -33.08 59.64
CA TRP A 20 2.62 -31.79 59.22
C TRP A 20 3.48 -32.04 57.97
N PHE A 21 3.32 -31.16 56.98
CA PHE A 21 3.91 -31.19 55.64
C PHE A 21 3.26 -32.13 54.60
N SER A 22 1.94 -32.01 54.43
CA SER A 22 1.37 -32.09 53.08
C SER A 22 1.58 -30.73 52.41
N THR A 23 2.82 -30.45 51.98
CA THR A 23 3.02 -29.50 50.89
C THR A 23 2.37 -30.13 49.68
N THR A 24 1.17 -29.67 49.32
CA THR A 24 0.73 -29.75 47.94
C THR A 24 1.87 -29.19 47.10
N ALA A 25 2.53 -30.04 46.32
CA ALA A 25 3.27 -29.57 45.16
C ALA A 25 2.23 -28.97 44.21
N ASN A 26 1.78 -27.76 44.53
CA ASN A 26 1.46 -26.80 43.50
C ASN A 26 2.80 -26.56 42.83
N GLY A 27 3.13 -27.43 41.87
CA GLY A 27 3.91 -26.94 40.75
C GLY A 27 3.13 -25.75 40.24
N LEU A 28 3.53 -24.55 40.68
CA LEU A 28 3.36 -23.37 39.87
C LEU A 28 4.01 -23.75 38.54
N LEU A 29 3.19 -24.28 37.63
CA LEU A 29 3.45 -24.11 36.22
C LEU A 29 3.55 -22.59 36.08
N SER A 30 4.80 -22.10 36.07
CA SER A 30 5.13 -20.80 35.52
C SER A 30 4.26 -20.64 34.29
N PRO A 31 3.46 -19.56 34.15
CA PRO A 31 2.65 -19.40 32.95
C PRO A 31 3.61 -19.54 31.79
N LYS A 32 3.43 -20.57 30.97
CA LYS A 32 4.16 -20.74 29.71
C LYS A 32 4.21 -19.34 29.10
N GLY A 33 5.40 -18.80 28.83
CA GLY A 33 5.57 -17.41 28.43
C GLY A 33 4.58 -17.08 27.32
N VAL A 34 3.49 -16.38 27.66
CA VAL A 34 2.39 -16.16 26.73
C VAL A 34 2.84 -15.06 25.79
N ASN A 35 3.05 -15.41 24.52
CA ASN A 35 3.31 -14.41 23.51
C ASN A 35 2.00 -13.67 23.20
N TYR A 36 1.94 -12.39 23.60
CA TYR A 36 0.75 -11.56 23.42
C TYR A 36 0.48 -11.23 21.94
N GLU A 37 1.50 -11.28 21.07
CA GLU A 37 1.33 -11.10 19.63
C GLU A 37 0.64 -12.32 19.01
N VAL A 38 1.02 -13.53 19.44
CA VAL A 38 0.34 -14.79 19.08
C VAL A 38 -1.13 -14.73 19.49
N GLN A 39 -1.43 -14.37 20.74
CA GLN A 39 -2.82 -14.28 21.21
C GLN A 39 -3.63 -13.22 20.44
N ALA A 40 -3.02 -12.06 20.15
CA ALA A 40 -3.68 -11.00 19.38
C ALA A 40 -4.00 -11.45 17.95
N LEU A 41 -3.06 -12.10 17.27
CA LEU A 41 -3.21 -12.61 15.91
C LEU A 41 -4.22 -13.77 15.85
N ILE A 42 -4.21 -14.69 16.82
CA ILE A 42 -5.24 -15.74 16.90
C ILE A 42 -6.62 -15.14 17.14
N GLY A 43 -6.72 -14.08 17.94
CA GLY A 43 -7.95 -13.31 18.10
C GLY A 43 -8.44 -12.68 16.78
N ILE A 44 -7.53 -12.24 15.91
CA ILE A 44 -7.87 -11.76 14.55
C ILE A 44 -8.33 -12.93 13.68
N LYS A 45 -7.58 -14.04 13.65
CA LYS A 45 -7.93 -15.25 12.88
C LYS A 45 -9.32 -15.78 13.26
N ALA A 46 -9.67 -15.76 14.55
CA ALA A 46 -10.98 -16.21 15.02
C ALA A 46 -12.16 -15.34 14.55
N SER A 47 -11.91 -14.05 14.23
CA SER A 47 -12.93 -13.14 13.70
C SER A 47 -13.01 -13.13 12.16
N LEU A 48 -12.07 -13.77 11.48
CA LEU A 48 -12.01 -13.86 10.04
C LEU A 48 -12.47 -15.24 9.54
N HIS A 49 -13.20 -15.24 8.44
CA HIS A 49 -13.49 -16.44 7.67
C HIS A 49 -12.56 -16.51 6.46
N ASP A 50 -11.79 -17.59 6.40
CA ASP A 50 -10.74 -17.82 5.42
C ASP A 50 -11.09 -19.01 4.50
N PRO A 51 -11.64 -18.74 3.29
CA PRO A 51 -12.06 -19.80 2.38
C PRO A 51 -10.89 -20.53 1.71
N HIS A 52 -9.66 -20.00 1.80
CA HIS A 52 -8.50 -20.50 1.07
C HIS A 52 -7.40 -21.05 1.98
N GLY A 53 -7.60 -21.03 3.30
CA GLY A 53 -6.65 -21.54 4.28
C GLY A 53 -5.34 -20.75 4.28
N VAL A 54 -5.36 -19.46 3.92
CA VAL A 54 -4.17 -18.61 3.89
C VAL A 54 -3.61 -18.35 5.28
N LEU A 55 -4.45 -18.46 6.33
CA LEU A 55 -4.12 -18.33 7.74
C LEU A 55 -3.90 -19.70 8.43
N ASP A 56 -3.84 -20.81 7.68
CA ASP A 56 -3.80 -22.17 8.26
C ASP A 56 -2.58 -22.40 9.15
N ASN A 57 -1.43 -21.83 8.81
CA ASN A 57 -0.20 -22.01 9.60
C ASN A 57 -0.11 -21.11 10.84
N TRP A 58 -1.16 -20.35 11.17
CA TRP A 58 -1.25 -19.59 12.42
C TRP A 58 -1.68 -20.53 13.54
N ASP A 59 -0.75 -20.79 14.45
CA ASP A 59 -0.89 -21.77 15.53
C ASP A 59 -0.90 -21.06 16.90
N GLY A 60 -1.98 -21.24 17.67
CA GLY A 60 -2.11 -20.59 18.99
C GLY A 60 -1.15 -21.11 20.06
N ASP A 61 -0.52 -22.26 19.81
CA ASP A 61 0.50 -22.84 20.70
C ASP A 61 1.94 -22.48 20.28
N ALA A 62 2.12 -21.70 19.20
CA ALA A 62 3.43 -21.28 18.74
C ALA A 62 4.14 -20.34 19.73
N VAL A 63 5.48 -20.44 19.78
CA VAL A 63 6.32 -19.57 20.60
C VAL A 63 6.37 -18.14 20.04
N ASP A 64 6.40 -18.02 18.72
CA ASP A 64 6.39 -16.75 17.99
C ASP A 64 5.60 -16.85 16.67
N PRO A 65 5.07 -15.72 16.16
CA PRO A 65 4.29 -15.69 14.94
C PRO A 65 5.11 -15.37 13.68
N CYS A 66 6.44 -15.25 13.76
CA CYS A 66 7.26 -14.68 12.68
C CYS A 66 7.43 -15.61 11.48
N SER A 67 7.14 -16.89 11.64
CA SER A 67 7.09 -17.87 10.54
C SER A 67 5.72 -17.96 9.86
N TRP A 68 4.71 -17.23 10.39
CA TRP A 68 3.36 -17.31 9.88
C TRP A 68 3.22 -16.61 8.53
N THR A 69 2.34 -17.13 7.69
CA THR A 69 2.01 -16.45 6.44
C THR A 69 1.44 -15.08 6.75
N MET A 70 1.74 -14.10 5.90
CA MET A 70 1.13 -12.77 5.97
C MET A 70 1.48 -11.95 7.23
N VAL A 71 2.38 -12.45 8.08
CA VAL A 71 2.98 -11.74 9.21
C VAL A 71 4.40 -11.36 8.84
N THR A 72 4.80 -10.12 9.16
CA THR A 72 6.17 -9.64 9.01
C THR A 72 6.71 -9.23 10.37
N CYS A 73 7.91 -9.73 10.69
CA CYS A 73 8.60 -9.38 11.93
C CYS A 73 9.85 -8.53 11.70
N SER A 74 10.25 -7.78 12.73
CA SER A 74 11.54 -7.09 12.80
C SER A 74 12.70 -8.05 13.08
N ALA A 75 13.94 -7.54 13.08
CA ALA A 75 15.12 -8.31 13.46
C ALA A 75 15.06 -8.82 14.91
N GLU A 76 14.31 -8.11 15.77
CA GLU A 76 14.06 -8.46 17.17
C GLU A 76 12.86 -9.40 17.36
N SER A 77 12.32 -10.00 16.28
CA SER A 77 11.18 -10.92 16.31
C SER A 77 9.87 -10.30 16.83
N LEU A 78 9.68 -9.00 16.62
CA LEU A 78 8.44 -8.29 16.95
C LEU A 78 7.57 -8.16 15.70
N VAL A 79 6.26 -8.31 15.82
CA VAL A 79 5.32 -8.15 14.68
C VAL A 79 5.24 -6.69 14.27
N ILE A 80 5.71 -6.39 13.05
CA ILE A 80 5.72 -5.05 12.46
C ILE A 80 4.79 -4.93 11.26
N GLY A 81 4.36 -6.04 10.66
CA GLY A 81 3.48 -6.02 9.50
C GLY A 81 2.43 -7.12 9.54
N LEU A 82 1.21 -6.76 9.17
CA LEU A 82 0.10 -7.68 8.91
C LEU A 82 -0.41 -7.41 7.49
N GLY A 83 -0.29 -8.38 6.60
CA GLY A 83 -0.58 -8.17 5.18
C GLY A 83 -1.26 -9.35 4.50
N THR A 84 -2.60 -9.32 4.43
CA THR A 84 -3.43 -10.35 3.76
C THR A 84 -4.25 -9.77 2.60
N PRO A 85 -3.68 -9.00 1.65
CA PRO A 85 -4.47 -8.39 0.59
C PRO A 85 -4.98 -9.43 -0.42
N SER A 86 -6.17 -9.20 -0.97
CA SER A 86 -6.72 -10.02 -2.07
C SER A 86 -6.85 -11.51 -1.76
N GLN A 87 -7.20 -11.86 -0.52
CA GLN A 87 -7.32 -13.26 -0.07
C GLN A 87 -8.78 -13.72 0.08
N ASN A 88 -9.75 -12.88 -0.32
CA ASN A 88 -11.18 -13.16 -0.18
C ASN A 88 -11.59 -13.46 1.28
N LEU A 89 -10.87 -12.89 2.25
CA LEU A 89 -11.19 -13.03 3.67
C LEU A 89 -12.48 -12.30 3.98
N SER A 90 -13.36 -12.92 4.78
CA SER A 90 -14.60 -12.29 5.25
C SER A 90 -14.67 -12.30 6.78
N GLY A 91 -15.77 -11.83 7.37
CA GLY A 91 -15.88 -11.70 8.83
C GLY A 91 -15.66 -10.25 9.28
N THR A 92 -15.04 -10.05 10.45
CA THR A 92 -14.80 -8.72 11.03
C THR A 92 -13.36 -8.54 11.51
N LEU A 93 -12.89 -7.29 11.56
CA LEU A 93 -11.58 -6.99 12.10
C LEU A 93 -11.63 -6.93 13.63
N SER A 94 -10.93 -7.86 14.29
CA SER A 94 -10.94 -8.00 15.74
C SER A 94 -10.27 -6.80 16.45
N PRO A 95 -10.84 -6.30 17.57
CA PRO A 95 -10.21 -5.30 18.44
C PRO A 95 -8.84 -5.73 18.99
N THR A 96 -8.53 -7.03 19.01
CA THR A 96 -7.24 -7.55 19.48
C THR A 96 -6.06 -7.04 18.66
N ILE A 97 -6.29 -6.52 17.43
CA ILE A 97 -5.27 -5.85 16.64
C ILE A 97 -4.56 -4.73 17.40
N GLY A 98 -5.25 -4.02 18.31
CA GLY A 98 -4.66 -2.96 19.12
C GLY A 98 -3.62 -3.44 20.15
N ASN A 99 -3.46 -4.75 20.35
CA ASN A 99 -2.40 -5.31 21.22
C ASN A 99 -1.07 -5.50 20.48
N LEU A 100 -1.04 -5.40 19.14
CA LEU A 100 0.17 -5.53 18.33
C LEU A 100 0.90 -4.19 18.22
N THR A 101 1.33 -3.63 19.36
CA THR A 101 1.82 -2.25 19.50
C THR A 101 3.06 -1.88 18.66
N ASN A 102 3.75 -2.87 18.10
CA ASN A 102 4.88 -2.68 17.18
C ASN A 102 4.50 -2.62 15.70
N LEU A 103 3.22 -2.82 15.35
CA LEU A 103 2.74 -2.74 13.97
C LEU A 103 3.08 -1.40 13.33
N GLN A 104 3.70 -1.49 12.17
CA GLN A 104 4.04 -0.37 11.28
C GLN A 104 3.18 -0.40 10.01
N THR A 105 2.75 -1.58 9.58
CA THR A 105 2.02 -1.78 8.33
C THR A 105 0.85 -2.72 8.51
N VAL A 106 -0.35 -2.28 8.15
CA VAL A 106 -1.57 -3.10 8.06
C VAL A 106 -2.12 -3.00 6.65
N LEU A 107 -2.16 -4.13 5.93
CA LEU A 107 -2.62 -4.25 4.54
C LEU A 107 -3.70 -5.33 4.47
N LEU A 108 -4.96 -4.94 4.50
CA LEU A 108 -6.12 -5.83 4.44
C LEU A 108 -7.02 -5.54 3.23
N GLN A 109 -6.51 -4.78 2.26
CA GLN A 109 -7.29 -4.33 1.11
C GLN A 109 -7.76 -5.47 0.19
N SER A 110 -8.83 -5.20 -0.55
CA SER A 110 -9.42 -6.15 -1.52
C SER A 110 -9.84 -7.47 -0.89
N ASN A 111 -10.51 -7.39 0.26
CA ASN A 111 -11.13 -8.54 0.92
C ASN A 111 -12.64 -8.30 1.06
N ASN A 112 -13.32 -9.23 1.72
CA ASN A 112 -14.75 -9.18 1.98
C ASN A 112 -15.04 -8.94 3.47
N ILE A 113 -14.18 -8.17 4.15
CA ILE A 113 -14.27 -7.89 5.60
C ILE A 113 -15.40 -6.88 5.84
N THR A 114 -16.20 -7.13 6.88
CA THR A 114 -17.39 -6.37 7.25
C THR A 114 -17.28 -5.80 8.66
N GLY A 115 -18.31 -5.08 9.11
CA GLY A 115 -18.39 -4.52 10.46
C GLY A 115 -17.61 -3.22 10.62
N PRO A 116 -17.52 -2.67 11.84
CA PRO A 116 -16.84 -1.41 12.09
C PRO A 116 -15.31 -1.57 12.11
N ILE A 117 -14.62 -0.47 11.79
CA ILE A 117 -13.18 -0.35 12.07
C ILE A 117 -13.01 -0.26 13.60
N PRO A 118 -12.27 -1.18 14.25
CA PRO A 118 -12.08 -1.15 15.70
C PRO A 118 -11.29 0.08 16.13
N ALA A 119 -11.79 0.80 17.14
CA ALA A 119 -11.16 2.01 17.66
C ALA A 119 -9.77 1.75 18.28
N GLU A 120 -9.51 0.50 18.67
CA GLU A 120 -8.27 -0.02 19.24
C GLU A 120 -7.08 0.09 18.27
N ILE A 121 -7.31 0.23 16.96
CA ILE A 121 -6.26 0.55 15.98
C ILE A 121 -5.51 1.83 16.37
N ALA A 122 -6.17 2.76 17.05
CA ALA A 122 -5.54 3.99 17.55
C ALA A 122 -4.43 3.75 18.60
N ARG A 123 -4.31 2.53 19.15
CA ARG A 123 -3.22 2.15 20.07
C ARG A 123 -1.90 1.86 19.34
N LEU A 124 -1.93 1.71 18.01
CA LEU A 124 -0.78 1.34 17.18
C LEU A 124 0.09 2.57 16.87
N SER A 125 0.75 3.13 17.88
CA SER A 125 1.47 4.41 17.76
C SER A 125 2.61 4.41 16.73
N LYS A 126 3.11 3.25 16.32
CA LYS A 126 4.15 3.07 15.29
C LYS A 126 3.60 2.81 13.88
N LEU A 127 2.28 2.86 13.68
CA LEU A 127 1.65 2.56 12.40
C LEU A 127 1.94 3.67 11.39
N HIS A 128 2.55 3.31 10.26
CA HIS A 128 2.87 4.21 9.13
C HIS A 128 1.91 4.01 7.97
N THR A 129 1.42 2.78 7.76
CA THR A 129 0.52 2.42 6.66
C THR A 129 -0.69 1.65 7.17
N LEU A 130 -1.87 2.17 6.87
CA LEU A 130 -3.15 1.51 7.08
C LEU A 130 -3.92 1.48 5.76
N ASP A 131 -4.05 0.30 5.18
CA ASP A 131 -4.81 0.07 3.97
C ASP A 131 -5.93 -0.94 4.21
N LEU A 132 -7.16 -0.44 4.26
CA LEU A 132 -8.39 -1.20 4.43
C LEU A 132 -9.33 -0.99 3.22
N SER A 133 -8.80 -0.51 2.08
CA SER A 133 -9.62 -0.21 0.91
C SER A 133 -10.30 -1.46 0.35
N ASP A 134 -11.35 -1.26 -0.45
CA ASP A 134 -11.99 -2.34 -1.21
C ASP A 134 -12.45 -3.49 -0.30
N ASN A 135 -13.26 -3.14 0.68
CA ASN A 135 -13.87 -4.04 1.65
C ASN A 135 -15.34 -3.62 1.89
N PHE A 136 -15.99 -4.21 2.89
CA PHE A 136 -17.36 -3.89 3.29
C PHE A 136 -17.41 -3.34 4.73
N PHE A 137 -16.38 -2.59 5.14
CA PHE A 137 -16.41 -1.94 6.45
C PHE A 137 -17.57 -0.94 6.53
N THR A 138 -18.22 -0.90 7.69
CA THR A 138 -19.44 -0.11 7.97
C THR A 138 -19.25 0.75 9.22
N GLY A 139 -20.22 1.59 9.55
CA GLY A 139 -20.16 2.44 10.74
C GLY A 139 -19.21 3.63 10.57
N LYS A 140 -18.87 4.28 11.69
CA LYS A 140 -18.07 5.52 11.69
C LYS A 140 -16.59 5.24 11.61
N ILE A 141 -15.84 6.14 10.97
CA ILE A 141 -14.38 6.19 11.13
C ILE A 141 -14.09 6.63 12.57
N PRO A 142 -13.36 5.84 13.39
CA PRO A 142 -13.07 6.21 14.76
C PRO A 142 -12.24 7.50 14.81
N SER A 143 -12.74 8.52 15.53
CA SER A 143 -12.01 9.78 15.71
C SER A 143 -10.66 9.61 16.40
N SER A 144 -10.50 8.51 17.16
CA SER A 144 -9.24 8.10 17.79
C SER A 144 -8.11 7.83 16.79
N LEU A 145 -8.41 7.56 15.51
CA LEU A 145 -7.38 7.40 14.47
C LEU A 145 -6.55 8.68 14.29
N GLY A 146 -7.10 9.85 14.62
CA GLY A 146 -6.36 11.12 14.63
C GLY A 146 -5.20 11.17 15.64
N HIS A 147 -5.09 10.19 16.55
CA HIS A 147 -3.97 10.07 17.49
C HIS A 147 -2.73 9.39 16.89
N LEU A 148 -2.84 8.77 15.71
CA LEU A 148 -1.75 8.02 15.08
C LEU A 148 -0.75 8.96 14.39
N ARG A 149 0.14 9.57 15.19
CA ARG A 149 1.06 10.62 14.73
C ARG A 149 2.10 10.16 13.69
N SER A 150 2.40 8.86 13.63
CA SER A 150 3.35 8.28 12.67
C SER A 150 2.68 7.84 11.36
N LEU A 151 1.36 7.96 11.22
CA LEU A 151 0.66 7.45 10.06
C LEU A 151 0.87 8.36 8.85
N GLU A 152 1.40 7.78 7.77
CA GLU A 152 1.71 8.48 6.52
C GLU A 152 0.71 8.16 5.42
N TYR A 153 0.18 6.92 5.39
CA TYR A 153 -0.72 6.43 4.35
C TYR A 153 -1.96 5.82 4.98
N MET A 154 -3.12 6.42 4.71
CA MET A 154 -4.42 5.90 5.11
C MET A 154 -5.34 5.76 3.89
N ARG A 155 -5.72 4.52 3.56
CA ARG A 155 -6.73 4.23 2.53
C ARG A 155 -7.88 3.46 3.14
N LEU A 156 -9.07 4.06 3.05
CA LEU A 156 -10.35 3.47 3.47
C LEU A 156 -11.39 3.57 2.34
N ASN A 157 -10.96 3.82 1.10
CA ASN A 157 -11.84 3.97 -0.04
C ASN A 157 -12.58 2.68 -0.40
N ASN A 158 -13.66 2.79 -1.17
CA ASN A 158 -14.49 1.67 -1.62
C ASN A 158 -14.96 0.79 -0.44
N ASN A 159 -15.64 1.42 0.52
CA ASN A 159 -16.24 0.75 1.68
C ASN A 159 -17.67 1.29 1.90
N SER A 160 -18.33 0.85 2.97
CA SER A 160 -19.66 1.33 3.38
C SER A 160 -19.59 2.17 4.67
N LEU A 161 -18.48 2.88 4.89
CA LEU A 161 -18.29 3.74 6.06
C LEU A 161 -19.26 4.93 6.02
N SER A 162 -19.74 5.35 7.18
CA SER A 162 -20.81 6.34 7.29
C SER A 162 -20.62 7.28 8.49
N GLY A 163 -21.40 8.36 8.53
CA GLY A 163 -21.32 9.36 9.59
C GLY A 163 -20.32 10.47 9.28
N GLU A 164 -20.11 11.35 10.25
CA GLU A 164 -19.35 12.57 10.04
C GLU A 164 -17.87 12.32 9.72
N PHE A 165 -17.32 13.16 8.84
CA PHE A 165 -15.89 13.23 8.60
C PHE A 165 -15.15 13.48 9.93
N PRO A 166 -14.19 12.63 10.33
CA PRO A 166 -13.46 12.80 11.58
C PRO A 166 -12.47 13.96 11.49
N LEU A 167 -12.85 15.14 12.00
CA LEU A 167 -12.02 16.35 12.02
C LEU A 167 -10.65 16.13 12.69
N SER A 168 -10.53 15.14 13.58
CA SER A 168 -9.27 14.76 14.22
C SER A 168 -8.18 14.33 13.22
N LEU A 169 -8.55 13.83 12.03
CA LEU A 169 -7.59 13.51 10.98
C LEU A 169 -6.87 14.76 10.45
N ALA A 170 -7.45 15.96 10.60
CA ALA A 170 -6.83 17.20 10.14
C ALA A 170 -5.57 17.56 10.95
N ASN A 171 -5.45 16.99 12.16
CA ASN A 171 -4.31 17.20 13.06
C ASN A 171 -3.13 16.25 12.75
N MET A 172 -3.26 15.35 11.79
CA MET A 172 -2.23 14.37 11.43
C MET A 172 -1.20 14.98 10.47
N THR A 173 -0.14 15.58 11.02
CA THR A 173 0.86 16.32 10.24
C THR A 173 1.77 15.45 9.37
N GLN A 174 1.92 14.16 9.69
CA GLN A 174 2.72 13.21 8.92
C GLN A 174 1.94 12.53 7.79
N LEU A 175 0.62 12.75 7.71
CA LEU A 175 -0.22 12.08 6.73
C LEU A 175 0.08 12.63 5.32
N VAL A 176 0.62 11.77 4.47
CA VAL A 176 0.98 12.08 3.08
C VAL A 176 -0.21 11.83 2.16
N LEU A 177 -0.88 10.69 2.36
CA LEU A 177 -2.01 10.24 1.55
C LEU A 177 -3.20 9.87 2.45
N LEU A 178 -4.35 10.47 2.14
CA LEU A 178 -5.64 10.12 2.73
C LEU A 178 -6.67 9.90 1.62
N ASP A 179 -7.11 8.65 1.46
CA ASP A 179 -8.19 8.30 0.54
C ASP A 179 -9.39 7.73 1.29
N LEU A 180 -10.48 8.48 1.26
CA LEU A 180 -11.78 8.13 1.84
C LEU A 180 -12.87 8.07 0.77
N SER A 181 -12.50 8.01 -0.52
CA SER A 181 -13.45 8.03 -1.62
C SER A 181 -14.40 6.83 -1.63
N PHE A 182 -15.56 6.98 -2.27
CA PHE A 182 -16.57 5.93 -2.44
C PHE A 182 -16.98 5.27 -1.12
N ASN A 183 -17.46 6.11 -0.20
CA ASN A 183 -18.08 5.73 1.07
C ASN A 183 -19.39 6.51 1.24
N ASN A 184 -20.01 6.44 2.42
CA ASN A 184 -21.23 7.17 2.78
C ASN A 184 -20.98 8.22 3.88
N LEU A 185 -19.82 8.87 3.85
CA LEU A 185 -19.43 9.89 4.83
C LEU A 185 -20.22 11.19 4.65
N SER A 186 -20.38 11.93 5.74
CA SER A 186 -21.15 13.18 5.80
C SER A 186 -20.41 14.31 6.50
N GLY A 187 -20.97 15.50 6.45
CA GLY A 187 -20.48 16.66 7.22
C GLY A 187 -19.40 17.48 6.51
N PRO A 188 -18.90 18.54 7.17
CA PRO A 188 -17.90 19.43 6.62
C PRO A 188 -16.52 18.75 6.53
N VAL A 189 -15.71 19.21 5.59
CA VAL A 189 -14.34 18.69 5.38
C VAL A 189 -13.35 19.84 5.51
N PRO A 190 -12.57 19.90 6.60
CA PRO A 190 -11.64 21.00 6.83
C PRO A 190 -10.51 20.98 5.79
N ARG A 191 -9.72 22.05 5.73
CA ARG A 191 -8.49 22.06 4.92
C ARG A 191 -7.48 21.09 5.49
N PHE A 192 -7.07 20.10 4.70
CA PHE A 192 -6.04 19.13 5.07
C PHE A 192 -4.65 19.58 4.61
N PRO A 193 -3.61 19.40 5.44
CA PRO A 193 -2.21 19.63 5.04
C PRO A 193 -1.62 18.49 4.19
N THR A 194 -2.39 17.43 3.89
CA THR A 194 -1.94 16.24 3.18
C THR A 194 -1.59 16.53 1.71
N LYS A 195 -0.52 15.92 1.19
CA LYS A 195 -0.09 16.09 -0.22
C LYS A 195 -1.10 15.47 -1.21
N THR A 196 -1.82 14.44 -0.81
CA THR A 196 -2.84 13.76 -1.64
C THR A 196 -4.06 13.42 -0.79
N PHE A 197 -5.21 13.99 -1.15
CA PHE A 197 -6.48 13.85 -0.42
C PHE A 197 -7.60 13.55 -1.40
N SER A 198 -8.37 12.48 -1.14
CA SER A 198 -9.52 12.08 -1.95
C SER A 198 -10.73 11.76 -1.07
N ILE A 199 -11.87 12.37 -1.42
CA ILE A 199 -13.19 12.16 -0.78
C ILE A 199 -14.29 11.96 -1.83
N ALA A 200 -13.91 11.77 -3.10
CA ALA A 200 -14.85 11.63 -4.21
C ALA A 200 -15.84 10.49 -3.95
N GLY A 201 -17.07 10.58 -4.45
CA GLY A 201 -18.05 9.49 -4.29
C GLY A 201 -18.65 9.34 -2.89
N ASN A 202 -18.48 10.33 -1.99
CA ASN A 202 -19.26 10.43 -0.75
C ASN A 202 -20.44 11.40 -0.94
N PRO A 203 -21.69 10.90 -1.10
CA PRO A 203 -22.82 11.73 -1.50
C PRO A 203 -23.30 12.70 -0.42
N LEU A 204 -22.95 12.48 0.85
CA LEU A 204 -23.42 13.27 2.00
C LEU A 204 -22.37 14.27 2.51
N ILE A 205 -21.18 14.35 1.89
CA ILE A 205 -20.18 15.37 2.20
C ILE A 205 -20.60 16.69 1.55
N CYS A 206 -20.55 17.78 2.33
CA CYS A 206 -20.89 19.13 1.86
C CYS A 206 -22.22 19.19 1.08
N PRO A 207 -23.34 18.66 1.62
CA PRO A 207 -24.56 18.43 0.85
C PRO A 207 -25.21 19.72 0.37
N THR A 208 -25.01 20.84 1.07
CA THR A 208 -25.55 22.15 0.66
C THR A 208 -24.51 23.07 0.03
N GLY A 209 -23.22 22.75 0.15
CA GLY A 209 -22.10 23.55 -0.38
C GLY A 209 -22.00 24.96 0.22
N SER A 210 -22.75 25.22 1.29
CA SER A 210 -22.90 26.54 1.93
C SER A 210 -22.30 26.59 3.34
N GLU A 211 -21.84 25.44 3.84
CA GLU A 211 -21.15 25.31 5.12
C GLU A 211 -19.77 25.98 5.05
N PRO A 212 -19.39 26.80 6.05
CA PRO A 212 -18.15 27.60 6.05
C PRO A 212 -16.85 26.77 5.98
N GLU A 213 -16.94 25.47 6.30
CA GLU A 213 -15.83 24.52 6.25
C GLU A 213 -15.81 23.69 4.97
N CYS A 214 -16.75 23.87 4.04
CA CYS A 214 -16.76 23.21 2.74
C CYS A 214 -16.09 24.10 1.70
N PHE A 215 -14.78 23.98 1.56
CA PHE A 215 -13.94 24.81 0.67
C PHE A 215 -14.14 24.52 -0.83
N GLY A 216 -15.35 24.73 -1.35
CA GLY A 216 -15.63 24.83 -2.79
C GLY A 216 -15.48 23.53 -3.58
N THR A 217 -15.75 22.36 -2.98
CA THR A 217 -15.91 21.12 -3.74
C THR A 217 -17.25 21.16 -4.48
N THR A 218 -17.28 21.83 -5.63
CA THR A 218 -18.43 21.86 -6.54
C THR A 218 -18.82 20.43 -6.93
N LEU A 219 -20.05 20.03 -6.57
CA LEU A 219 -20.67 18.81 -7.05
C LEU A 219 -20.76 18.85 -8.58
N MET A 220 -20.24 17.83 -9.26
CA MET A 220 -20.74 17.50 -10.60
C MET A 220 -22.13 16.86 -10.41
N PRO A 221 -23.21 17.44 -10.95
CA PRO A 221 -24.51 16.83 -10.86
C PRO A 221 -24.55 15.58 -11.74
N MET A 222 -24.74 14.41 -11.12
CA MET A 222 -25.18 13.22 -11.83
C MET A 222 -26.69 13.37 -12.07
N SER A 223 -27.08 13.79 -13.27
CA SER A 223 -28.47 13.67 -13.72
C SER A 223 -28.51 13.17 -15.15
N MET A 224 -28.67 11.85 -15.30
CA MET A 224 -29.21 11.23 -16.50
C MET A 224 -30.61 10.74 -16.15
N ASN A 225 -31.61 11.60 -16.35
CA ASN A 225 -32.99 11.14 -16.53
C ASN A 225 -33.35 11.36 -18.00
N LEU A 226 -33.45 10.25 -18.74
CA LEU A 226 -34.05 10.21 -20.06
C LEU A 226 -35.55 9.88 -19.92
N ASN A 227 -36.35 10.52 -20.77
CA ASN A 227 -37.76 10.30 -21.08
C ASN A 227 -38.79 11.08 -20.25
N SER A 228 -39.31 12.17 -20.83
CA SER A 228 -40.67 12.15 -21.34
C SER A 228 -40.91 13.30 -22.32
N THR A 229 -41.47 12.96 -23.48
CA THR A 229 -42.02 13.85 -24.51
C THR A 229 -43.22 14.64 -23.99
N GLN A 230 -43.32 15.95 -24.31
CA GLN A 230 -44.51 16.57 -24.93
C GLN A 230 -44.41 18.11 -25.04
N THR A 231 -44.45 18.59 -26.29
CA THR A 231 -45.23 19.69 -26.88
C THR A 231 -45.37 21.07 -26.21
N LEU A 232 -44.98 22.09 -26.99
CA LEU A 232 -45.37 23.51 -26.91
C LEU A 232 -46.91 23.71 -27.02
N PRO A 233 -47.50 24.83 -26.51
CA PRO A 233 -47.47 26.10 -27.26
C PRO A 233 -47.38 27.42 -26.45
N SER A 234 -46.52 28.31 -26.95
CA SER A 234 -46.81 29.70 -27.38
C SER A 234 -47.84 30.54 -26.60
N ASN A 235 -47.38 31.64 -25.99
CA ASN A 235 -47.92 32.98 -26.26
C ASN A 235 -47.01 34.10 -25.70
N LYS A 236 -46.62 35.04 -26.57
CA LYS A 236 -46.11 36.38 -26.21
C LYS A 236 -47.25 37.39 -26.29
N PRO A 237 -47.13 38.54 -25.58
CA PRO A 237 -46.89 39.81 -26.28
C PRO A 237 -45.74 40.62 -25.62
N LYS A 238 -44.79 41.20 -26.40
CA LYS A 238 -44.65 42.65 -26.77
C LYS A 238 -44.76 43.60 -25.56
N SER A 239 -43.93 44.61 -25.31
CA SER A 239 -42.78 45.25 -25.97
C SER A 239 -42.35 46.38 -25.04
N HIS A 240 -41.05 46.58 -24.78
CA HIS A 240 -40.47 47.93 -24.76
C HIS A 240 -38.97 47.86 -25.00
N LYS A 241 -38.52 48.53 -26.06
CA LYS A 241 -37.11 48.77 -26.38
C LYS A 241 -36.68 50.03 -25.64
N ILE A 242 -35.55 49.97 -24.96
CA ILE A 242 -34.61 51.10 -24.88
C ILE A 242 -33.30 50.55 -25.42
N ALA A 243 -32.93 51.05 -26.60
CA ALA A 243 -31.64 50.80 -27.21
C ALA A 243 -30.62 51.76 -26.60
N VAL A 244 -29.54 51.22 -26.06
CA VAL A 244 -28.27 51.95 -25.94
C VAL A 244 -27.26 51.18 -26.79
N ALA A 245 -27.02 51.70 -27.99
CA ALA A 245 -25.88 51.33 -28.79
C ALA A 245 -24.66 52.03 -28.18
N PHE A 246 -23.61 51.27 -27.86
CA PHE A 246 -22.19 51.58 -28.13
C PHE A 246 -21.35 50.44 -27.54
N GLY A 247 -20.83 49.56 -28.39
CA GLY A 247 -19.97 48.46 -27.95
C GLY A 247 -19.33 47.66 -29.07
N SER A 248 -19.33 48.15 -30.31
CA SER A 248 -18.72 47.47 -31.46
C SER A 248 -17.22 47.74 -31.63
N SER A 249 -16.50 48.18 -30.60
CA SER A 249 -15.03 48.20 -30.64
C SER A 249 -14.32 47.65 -29.40
N VAL A 250 -15.07 47.23 -28.36
CA VAL A 250 -14.48 46.64 -27.14
C VAL A 250 -14.47 45.11 -27.20
N GLY A 251 -15.45 44.50 -27.86
CA GLY A 251 -15.55 43.03 -27.95
C GLY A 251 -14.40 42.37 -28.73
N SER A 252 -13.85 43.04 -29.74
CA SER A 252 -12.72 42.55 -30.52
C SER A 252 -11.40 42.67 -29.76
N ALA A 253 -11.20 43.74 -28.97
CA ALA A 253 -10.01 43.89 -28.13
C ALA A 253 -9.99 42.87 -26.98
N SER A 254 -11.15 42.57 -26.36
CA SER A 254 -11.24 41.58 -25.28
C SER A 254 -10.97 40.15 -25.76
N LEU A 255 -11.39 39.80 -26.98
CA LEU A 255 -11.09 38.49 -27.58
C LEU A 255 -9.62 38.35 -27.95
N ILE A 256 -8.98 39.42 -28.45
CA ILE A 256 -7.54 39.41 -28.75
C ILE A 256 -6.72 39.33 -27.45
N ILE A 257 -7.13 39.99 -26.37
CA ILE A 257 -6.47 39.89 -25.06
C ILE A 257 -6.66 38.50 -24.44
N LEU A 258 -7.82 37.86 -24.63
CA LEU A 258 -8.04 36.48 -24.21
C LEU A 258 -7.20 35.48 -25.00
N VAL A 259 -7.13 35.62 -26.32
CA VAL A 259 -6.32 34.74 -27.18
C VAL A 259 -4.83 34.98 -26.96
N PHE A 260 -4.40 36.24 -26.81
CA PHE A 260 -3.00 36.57 -26.48
C PHE A 260 -2.66 36.16 -25.05
N GLY A 261 -3.59 36.25 -24.11
CA GLY A 261 -3.45 35.77 -22.74
C GLY A 261 -3.33 34.24 -22.68
N LEU A 262 -4.14 33.53 -23.47
CA LEU A 262 -4.05 32.07 -23.63
C LEU A 262 -2.76 31.67 -24.36
N PHE A 263 -2.31 32.46 -25.34
CA PHE A 263 -1.05 32.25 -26.04
C PHE A 263 0.17 32.54 -25.15
N LEU A 264 0.13 33.60 -24.32
CA LEU A 264 1.16 33.89 -23.33
C LEU A 264 1.14 32.91 -22.16
N TRP A 265 -0.01 32.38 -21.77
CA TRP A 265 -0.14 31.30 -20.79
C TRP A 265 0.39 29.98 -21.35
N TRP A 266 0.06 29.66 -22.60
CA TRP A 266 0.60 28.49 -23.31
C TRP A 266 2.10 28.62 -23.55
N ARG A 267 2.58 29.81 -23.91
CA ARG A 267 4.02 30.12 -24.06
C ARG A 267 4.73 30.21 -22.71
N ARG A 268 4.12 30.68 -21.62
CA ARG A 268 4.68 30.55 -20.25
C ARG A 268 4.76 29.09 -19.81
N ARG A 269 3.74 28.30 -20.15
CA ARG A 269 3.68 26.87 -19.80
C ARG A 269 4.65 26.03 -20.63
N HIS A 270 5.01 26.46 -21.85
CA HIS A 270 6.00 25.80 -22.71
C HIS A 270 7.42 26.39 -22.67
N ASN A 271 7.61 27.67 -22.29
CA ASN A 271 8.92 28.34 -22.17
C ASN A 271 9.30 28.71 -20.73
N GLN A 272 8.74 28.07 -19.69
CA GLN A 272 9.53 27.96 -18.46
C GLN A 272 10.52 26.80 -18.66
N PRO A 273 11.82 27.08 -18.89
CA PRO A 273 12.80 26.17 -18.33
C PRO A 273 12.50 26.13 -16.84
N THR A 274 12.33 24.92 -16.31
CA THR A 274 12.41 24.65 -14.87
C THR A 274 13.75 25.16 -14.37
N PHE A 275 13.83 26.46 -14.08
CA PHE A 275 14.94 27.08 -13.37
C PHE A 275 14.67 26.80 -11.91
N PHE A 276 15.20 25.65 -11.48
CA PHE A 276 15.39 25.30 -10.09
C PHE A 276 16.25 26.42 -9.49
N ASP A 277 15.64 27.31 -8.70
CA ASP A 277 16.43 28.22 -7.88
C ASP A 277 17.17 27.35 -6.87
N VAL A 278 18.47 27.30 -7.06
CA VAL A 278 19.43 26.61 -6.21
C VAL A 278 19.49 27.37 -4.90
N LYS A 279 18.61 27.02 -3.97
CA LYS A 279 18.85 27.17 -2.53
C LYS A 279 18.47 25.88 -1.82
N ASP A 280 19.44 24.97 -1.89
CA ASP A 280 19.92 24.16 -0.78
C ASP A 280 19.04 24.17 0.49
N ARG A 281 17.97 23.36 0.49
CA ARG A 281 17.32 22.85 1.70
C ARG A 281 16.76 21.46 1.43
N GLN A 282 17.48 20.48 1.97
CA GLN A 282 17.04 19.14 2.39
C GLN A 282 15.56 18.84 2.07
N HIS A 283 15.31 18.19 0.93
CA HIS A 283 14.00 17.59 0.69
C HIS A 283 13.96 16.22 1.36
N GLU A 284 13.11 16.16 2.37
CA GLU A 284 12.64 14.99 3.11
C GLU A 284 12.31 13.83 2.17
N GLU A 285 12.77 12.65 2.58
CA GLU A 285 12.63 11.40 1.86
C GLU A 285 11.15 11.02 1.74
N VAL A 286 10.72 10.75 0.51
CA VAL A 286 9.45 10.09 0.22
C VAL A 286 9.65 8.60 0.54
N SER A 287 9.07 8.13 1.64
CA SER A 287 9.13 6.73 2.09
C SER A 287 8.28 5.82 1.19
N LEU A 288 8.86 5.39 0.07
CA LEU A 288 8.30 4.45 -0.92
C LEU A 288 8.49 2.99 -0.49
N GLY A 289 7.77 2.54 0.55
CA GLY A 289 7.89 1.17 1.07
C GLY A 289 9.32 0.80 1.47
N ASN A 290 9.59 -0.47 1.79
CA ASN A 290 10.95 -0.93 2.15
C ASN A 290 11.94 -0.95 0.95
N LEU A 291 11.82 -0.03 -0.03
CA LEU A 291 12.77 0.11 -1.12
C LEU A 291 14.07 0.74 -0.63
N ARG A 292 15.17 0.01 -0.80
CA ARG A 292 16.48 0.53 -0.41
C ARG A 292 16.94 1.61 -1.40
N ARG A 293 17.21 2.82 -0.89
CA ARG A 293 17.88 3.87 -1.66
C ARG A 293 19.39 3.61 -1.66
N PHE A 294 19.95 3.37 -2.84
CA PHE A 294 21.38 3.13 -3.03
C PHE A 294 22.12 4.42 -3.36
N GLN A 295 23.33 4.55 -2.83
CA GLN A 295 24.26 5.57 -3.29
C GLN A 295 24.85 5.15 -4.64
N PHE A 296 25.06 6.12 -5.55
CA PHE A 296 25.63 5.82 -6.87
C PHE A 296 26.99 5.14 -6.77
N ARG A 297 27.82 5.58 -5.80
CA ARG A 297 29.14 5.01 -5.55
C ARG A 297 29.08 3.53 -5.16
N GLU A 298 28.08 3.15 -4.36
CA GLU A 298 27.88 1.75 -3.98
C GLU A 298 27.57 0.89 -5.21
N LEU A 299 26.64 1.32 -6.06
CA LEU A 299 26.30 0.59 -7.28
C LEU A 299 27.46 0.57 -8.28
N GLN A 300 28.23 1.65 -8.37
CA GLN A 300 29.43 1.72 -9.19
C GLN A 300 30.48 0.69 -8.73
N ILE A 301 30.72 0.54 -7.43
CA ILE A 301 31.64 -0.47 -6.89
C ILE A 301 31.08 -1.88 -7.16
N SER A 302 29.81 -2.12 -6.83
CA SER A 302 29.17 -3.44 -6.96
C SER A 302 29.19 -3.99 -8.40
N THR A 303 29.20 -3.09 -9.39
CA THR A 303 29.17 -3.41 -10.83
C THR A 303 30.56 -3.33 -11.49
N ASN A 304 31.63 -3.14 -10.72
CA ASN A 304 32.99 -2.90 -11.22
C ASN A 304 33.06 -1.72 -12.21
N ASN A 305 32.62 -0.55 -11.77
CA ASN A 305 32.50 0.67 -12.58
C ASN A 305 31.64 0.48 -13.84
N PHE A 306 30.52 -0.25 -13.73
CA PHE A 306 29.66 -0.58 -14.87
C PHE A 306 30.42 -1.23 -16.03
N SER A 307 31.31 -2.18 -15.71
CA SER A 307 32.16 -2.87 -16.69
C SER A 307 31.33 -3.61 -17.75
N ASN A 308 31.82 -3.58 -19.01
CA ASN A 308 31.23 -4.35 -20.11
C ASN A 308 31.16 -5.86 -19.84
N LYS A 309 32.04 -6.40 -18.97
CA LYS A 309 32.04 -7.81 -18.57
C LYS A 309 30.82 -8.20 -17.74
N ASN A 310 30.20 -7.23 -17.06
CA ASN A 310 29.05 -7.44 -16.19
C ASN A 310 27.72 -7.20 -16.90
N ILE A 311 27.70 -6.92 -18.21
CA ILE A 311 26.45 -6.63 -18.91
C ILE A 311 25.61 -7.91 -19.06
N LEU A 312 24.39 -7.89 -18.52
CA LEU A 312 23.38 -8.94 -18.65
C LEU A 312 22.48 -8.70 -19.87
N GLY A 313 22.28 -7.44 -20.27
CA GLY A 313 21.45 -7.08 -21.41
C GLY A 313 21.56 -5.61 -21.79
N LYS A 314 21.28 -5.32 -23.08
CA LYS A 314 21.21 -3.97 -23.65
C LYS A 314 19.87 -3.79 -24.37
N GLY A 315 19.21 -2.66 -24.19
CA GLY A 315 17.95 -2.34 -24.88
C GLY A 315 17.72 -0.84 -25.01
N GLY A 316 16.58 -0.45 -25.60
CA GLY A 316 16.19 0.96 -25.76
C GLY A 316 16.07 1.70 -24.42
N PHE A 317 15.73 0.98 -23.36
CA PHE A 317 15.53 1.54 -22.02
C PHE A 317 16.82 1.57 -21.16
N GLY A 318 17.98 1.24 -21.73
CA GLY A 318 19.26 1.29 -21.02
C GLY A 318 20.02 -0.04 -20.99
N ILE A 319 20.94 -0.15 -20.03
CA ILE A 319 21.86 -1.29 -19.90
C ILE A 319 21.68 -1.92 -18.52
N VAL A 320 21.61 -3.26 -18.48
CA VAL A 320 21.50 -4.03 -17.23
C VAL A 320 22.84 -4.67 -16.92
N TYR A 321 23.35 -4.43 -15.72
CA TYR A 321 24.61 -4.95 -15.22
C TYR A 321 24.38 -5.94 -14.07
N LYS A 322 25.21 -6.97 -13.98
CA LYS A 322 25.35 -7.81 -12.79
C LYS A 322 26.15 -7.05 -11.74
N GLY A 323 25.63 -6.98 -10.53
CA GLY A 323 26.31 -6.41 -9.38
C GLY A 323 26.40 -7.41 -8.23
N ILE A 324 27.39 -7.22 -7.37
CA ILE A 324 27.50 -7.91 -6.08
C ILE A 324 27.58 -6.83 -5.00
N LEU A 325 26.55 -6.76 -4.16
CA LEU A 325 26.48 -5.81 -3.05
C LEU A 325 27.50 -6.18 -1.96
N HIS A 326 27.71 -5.27 -1.00
CA HIS A 326 28.71 -5.43 0.06
C HIS A 326 28.46 -6.66 0.97
N ASP A 327 27.21 -7.06 1.11
CA ASP A 327 26.73 -8.24 1.84
C ASP A 327 26.85 -9.55 1.03
N GLY A 328 27.36 -9.48 -0.20
CA GLY A 328 27.46 -10.60 -1.13
C GLY A 328 26.18 -10.85 -1.95
N THR A 329 25.12 -10.06 -1.75
CA THR A 329 23.87 -10.20 -2.49
C THR A 329 24.08 -9.89 -3.97
N VAL A 330 23.73 -10.85 -4.84
CA VAL A 330 23.86 -10.69 -6.30
C VAL A 330 22.61 -10.00 -6.84
N VAL A 331 22.80 -8.89 -7.55
CA VAL A 331 21.73 -8.04 -8.07
C VAL A 331 21.87 -7.77 -9.57
N ALA A 332 20.78 -7.36 -10.19
CA ALA A 332 20.75 -6.79 -11.53
C ALA A 332 20.48 -5.28 -11.43
N VAL A 333 21.44 -4.48 -11.90
CA VAL A 333 21.38 -3.01 -11.88
C VAL A 333 21.07 -2.50 -13.28
N LYS A 334 19.85 -1.98 -13.48
CA LYS A 334 19.41 -1.36 -14.74
C LYS A 334 19.73 0.13 -14.69
N ARG A 335 20.67 0.58 -15.53
CA ARG A 335 21.04 1.99 -15.71
C ARG A 335 20.29 2.53 -16.93
N LEU A 336 19.43 3.52 -16.72
CA LEU A 336 18.62 4.12 -17.79
C LEU A 336 19.49 5.05 -18.64
N LYS A 337 19.34 5.00 -19.97
CA LYS A 337 20.13 5.82 -20.91
C LYS A 337 19.72 7.29 -20.91
N ASP A 338 18.42 7.55 -20.75
CA ASP A 338 17.81 8.88 -20.88
C ASP A 338 17.10 9.31 -19.59
N GLY A 339 17.72 9.11 -18.42
CA GLY A 339 17.12 9.47 -17.13
C GLY A 339 16.70 10.94 -17.01
N ASN A 340 17.27 11.82 -17.84
CA ASN A 340 16.93 13.25 -17.89
C ASN A 340 15.93 13.61 -19.00
N ALA A 341 15.61 12.69 -19.91
CA ALA A 341 14.54 12.90 -20.88
C ALA A 341 13.19 12.56 -20.24
N ILE A 342 12.16 13.33 -20.60
CA ILE A 342 10.81 13.23 -20.01
C ILE A 342 10.29 11.78 -19.98
N GLY A 343 10.55 10.99 -21.03
CA GLY A 343 10.12 9.59 -21.09
C GLY A 343 10.86 8.64 -20.13
N GLY A 344 12.15 8.86 -19.90
CA GLY A 344 12.95 8.06 -18.98
C GLY A 344 12.63 8.35 -17.51
N GLU A 345 12.34 9.62 -17.19
CA GLU A 345 11.90 10.02 -15.84
C GLU A 345 10.51 9.46 -15.51
N ILE A 346 9.56 9.52 -16.44
CA ILE A 346 8.23 8.92 -16.25
C ILE A 346 8.35 7.41 -16.04
N GLN A 347 9.21 6.73 -16.80
CA GLN A 347 9.44 5.29 -16.62
C GLN A 347 10.04 4.99 -15.24
N PHE A 348 11.07 5.74 -14.84
CA PHE A 348 11.71 5.58 -13.54
C PHE A 348 10.69 5.77 -12.41
N GLN A 349 9.92 6.85 -12.46
CA GLN A 349 8.93 7.17 -11.45
C GLN A 349 7.81 6.11 -11.41
N THR A 350 7.34 5.63 -12.57
CA THR A 350 6.34 4.56 -12.63
C THR A 350 6.88 3.25 -12.04
N GLU A 351 8.12 2.85 -12.35
CA GLU A 351 8.72 1.63 -11.78
C GLU A 351 8.93 1.76 -10.24
N VAL A 352 9.22 2.96 -9.74
CA VAL A 352 9.42 3.21 -8.30
C VAL A 352 8.10 3.39 -7.54
N GLU A 353 7.10 4.06 -8.10
CA GLU A 353 5.82 4.35 -7.43
C GLU A 353 4.78 3.24 -7.61
N MET A 354 4.66 2.68 -8.81
CA MET A 354 3.58 1.73 -9.13
C MET A 354 4.02 0.28 -8.98
N ILE A 355 5.23 -0.08 -9.44
CA ILE A 355 5.70 -1.46 -9.40
C ILE A 355 6.22 -1.85 -8.00
N SER A 356 6.65 -0.88 -7.20
CA SER A 356 7.04 -1.14 -5.79
C SER A 356 5.87 -1.61 -4.92
N LEU A 357 4.66 -1.18 -5.26
CA LEU A 357 3.42 -1.53 -4.57
C LEU A 357 2.86 -2.88 -5.04
N ALA A 358 3.25 -3.34 -6.23
CA ALA A 358 2.83 -4.61 -6.79
C ALA A 358 3.63 -5.79 -6.20
N VAL A 359 2.99 -6.58 -5.34
CA VAL A 359 3.61 -7.74 -4.68
C VAL A 359 2.95 -9.03 -5.14
N HIS A 360 3.64 -9.78 -5.99
CA HIS A 360 3.17 -11.08 -6.46
C HIS A 360 4.35 -12.00 -6.80
N ARG A 361 4.24 -13.30 -6.49
CA ARG A 361 5.30 -14.31 -6.71
C ARG A 361 5.78 -14.45 -8.17
N ASN A 362 4.96 -14.01 -9.13
CA ASN A 362 5.28 -14.04 -10.56
C ASN A 362 5.60 -12.66 -11.14
N LEU A 363 5.81 -11.65 -10.29
CA LEU A 363 6.33 -10.34 -10.68
C LEU A 363 7.71 -10.14 -10.06
N LEU A 364 8.62 -9.53 -10.85
CA LEU A 364 9.95 -9.23 -10.35
C LEU A 364 9.87 -7.98 -9.47
N ARG A 365 10.05 -8.17 -8.16
CA ARG A 365 10.01 -7.08 -7.18
C ARG A 365 11.24 -6.18 -7.32
N LEU A 366 11.03 -4.87 -7.31
CA LEU A 366 12.11 -3.88 -7.23
C LEU A 366 12.78 -3.98 -5.85
N TYR A 367 14.09 -4.17 -5.83
CA TYR A 367 14.90 -4.27 -4.61
C TYR A 367 15.30 -2.90 -4.07
N GLY A 368 15.53 -1.94 -4.97
CA GLY A 368 15.82 -0.56 -4.62
C GLY A 368 16.14 0.29 -5.84
N PHE A 369 16.51 1.55 -5.60
CA PHE A 369 16.79 2.51 -6.66
C PHE A 369 17.93 3.46 -6.29
N CYS A 370 18.50 4.11 -7.30
CA CYS A 370 19.45 5.20 -7.14
C CYS A 370 19.05 6.35 -8.07
N MET A 371 19.03 7.55 -7.51
CA MET A 371 18.69 8.78 -8.23
C MET A 371 19.72 9.86 -7.90
N THR A 372 20.40 10.35 -8.93
CA THR A 372 21.29 11.52 -8.90
C THR A 372 20.89 12.50 -10.01
N PRO A 373 21.41 13.74 -10.07
CA PRO A 373 21.03 14.69 -11.14
C PRO A 373 21.27 14.19 -12.58
N THR A 374 22.14 13.19 -12.77
CA THR A 374 22.50 12.66 -14.09
C THR A 374 22.16 11.19 -14.27
N GLU A 375 21.85 10.47 -13.18
CA GLU A 375 21.72 9.02 -13.21
C GLU A 375 20.41 8.58 -12.60
N ARG A 376 19.80 7.59 -13.24
CA ARG A 376 18.64 6.85 -12.77
C ARG A 376 18.96 5.37 -12.87
N LEU A 377 19.00 4.68 -11.74
CA LEU A 377 19.27 3.25 -11.67
C LEU A 377 18.21 2.53 -10.85
N LEU A 378 17.89 1.33 -11.30
CA LEU A 378 16.94 0.44 -10.66
C LEU A 378 17.65 -0.88 -10.34
N VAL A 379 17.42 -1.38 -9.13
CA VAL A 379 18.08 -2.57 -8.60
C VAL A 379 17.05 -3.67 -8.44
N TYR A 380 17.31 -4.82 -9.06
CA TYR A 380 16.46 -6.00 -9.04
C TYR A 380 17.21 -7.21 -8.49
N PRO A 381 16.52 -8.22 -7.94
CA PRO A 381 17.10 -9.52 -7.66
C PRO A 381 17.72 -10.13 -8.92
N TYR A 382 18.90 -10.75 -8.79
CA TYR A 382 19.53 -11.41 -9.91
C TYR A 382 18.81 -12.71 -10.28
N MET A 383 18.39 -12.82 -11.54
CA MET A 383 17.77 -14.03 -12.10
C MET A 383 18.84 -14.90 -12.76
N SER A 384 19.28 -15.96 -12.07
CA SER A 384 20.38 -16.84 -12.50
C SER A 384 20.17 -17.50 -13.87
N ASN A 385 18.92 -17.82 -14.22
CA ASN A 385 18.56 -18.43 -15.50
C ASN A 385 18.35 -17.42 -16.64
N GLY A 386 18.49 -16.11 -16.38
CA GLY A 386 18.31 -15.06 -17.36
C GLY A 386 16.87 -14.94 -17.88
N SER A 387 16.70 -14.25 -19.01
CA SER A 387 15.39 -14.03 -19.63
C SER A 387 14.93 -15.24 -20.44
N VAL A 388 13.61 -15.37 -20.60
CA VAL A 388 13.00 -16.41 -21.46
C VAL A 388 13.51 -16.28 -22.89
N ALA A 389 13.61 -15.06 -23.43
CA ALA A 389 14.15 -14.80 -24.77
C ALA A 389 15.57 -15.35 -24.95
N LEU A 390 16.43 -15.22 -23.94
CA LEU A 390 17.78 -15.79 -23.96
C LEU A 390 17.73 -17.32 -23.91
N ARG A 391 16.89 -17.89 -23.03
CA ARG A 391 16.80 -19.34 -22.82
C ARG A 391 16.14 -20.09 -23.98
N LEU A 392 15.24 -19.46 -24.72
CA LEU A 392 14.65 -20.01 -25.95
C LEU A 392 15.71 -20.24 -27.04
N LYS A 393 16.79 -19.45 -27.04
CA LYS A 393 17.92 -19.60 -27.97
C LYS A 393 19.08 -20.43 -27.39
N GLY A 394 19.08 -20.68 -26.08
CA GLY A 394 20.17 -21.35 -25.38
C GLY A 394 20.03 -22.87 -25.32
N LYS A 395 21.16 -23.57 -25.17
CA LYS A 395 21.22 -25.02 -24.91
C LYS A 395 21.48 -25.28 -23.41
N PRO A 396 20.85 -26.30 -22.79
CA PRO A 396 19.80 -27.15 -23.34
C PRO A 396 18.51 -26.37 -23.59
N VAL A 397 17.74 -26.83 -24.56
CA VAL A 397 16.46 -26.23 -24.94
C VAL A 397 15.48 -26.37 -23.78
N LEU A 398 14.68 -25.34 -23.52
CA LEU A 398 13.62 -25.40 -22.52
C LEU A 398 12.62 -26.51 -22.89
N ASP A 399 12.43 -27.46 -21.98
CA ASP A 399 11.43 -28.52 -22.13
C ASP A 399 10.00 -27.94 -22.10
N TRP A 400 9.05 -28.70 -22.64
CA TRP A 400 7.66 -28.26 -22.74
C TRP A 400 7.00 -28.00 -21.39
N GLY A 401 7.28 -28.82 -20.37
CA GLY A 401 6.74 -28.64 -19.02
C GLY A 401 7.20 -27.32 -18.42
N THR A 402 8.48 -26.97 -18.59
CA THR A 402 9.03 -25.68 -18.16
C THR A 402 8.42 -24.51 -18.92
N ARG A 403 8.24 -24.60 -20.24
CA ARG A 403 7.56 -23.56 -21.03
C ARG A 403 6.12 -23.32 -20.56
N LYS A 404 5.36 -24.40 -20.33
CA LYS A 404 3.99 -24.32 -19.79
C LYS A 404 3.96 -23.62 -18.43
N ARG A 405 4.91 -23.94 -17.54
CA ARG A 405 5.04 -23.27 -16.22
C ARG A 405 5.35 -21.78 -16.36
N ILE A 406 6.24 -21.41 -17.27
CA ILE A 406 6.57 -20.00 -17.56
C ILE A 406 5.32 -19.25 -18.04
N ALA A 407 4.60 -19.81 -19.03
CA ALA A 407 3.39 -19.19 -19.57
C ALA A 407 2.32 -18.99 -18.49
N LEU A 408 2.08 -20.02 -17.66
CA LEU A 408 1.10 -19.95 -16.58
C LEU A 408 1.51 -18.95 -15.49
N GLY A 409 2.79 -18.89 -15.13
CA GLY A 409 3.32 -17.93 -14.18
C GLY A 409 3.18 -16.48 -14.68
N ALA A 410 3.57 -16.22 -15.92
CA ALA A 410 3.43 -14.90 -16.55
C ALA A 410 1.96 -14.47 -16.62
N ALA A 411 1.06 -15.37 -17.03
CA ALA A 411 -0.38 -15.09 -17.08
C ALA A 411 -0.94 -14.73 -15.69
N ARG A 412 -0.54 -15.45 -14.64
CA ARG A 412 -0.93 -15.12 -13.25
C ARG A 412 -0.42 -13.76 -12.81
N GLY A 413 0.82 -13.42 -13.16
CA GLY A 413 1.39 -12.09 -12.87
C GLY A 413 0.62 -10.96 -13.57
N LEU A 414 0.23 -11.15 -14.83
CA LEU A 414 -0.57 -10.17 -15.57
C LEU A 414 -2.00 -10.06 -15.05
N LEU A 415 -2.63 -11.18 -14.72
CA LEU A 415 -3.96 -11.19 -14.11
C LEU A 415 -3.96 -10.38 -12.81
N TYR A 416 -2.93 -10.56 -11.98
CA TYR A 416 -2.74 -9.76 -10.76
C TYR A 416 -2.66 -8.26 -11.08
N LEU A 417 -1.83 -7.85 -12.05
CA LEU A 417 -1.69 -6.43 -12.43
C LEU A 417 -3.00 -5.81 -12.93
N HIS A 418 -3.83 -6.59 -13.64
CA HIS A 418 -5.04 -6.08 -14.29
C HIS A 418 -6.29 -6.12 -13.40
N GLU A 419 -6.38 -7.09 -12.49
CA GLU A 419 -7.59 -7.32 -11.70
C GLU A 419 -7.39 -7.13 -10.19
N GLN A 420 -6.14 -7.15 -9.70
CA GLN A 420 -5.86 -7.12 -8.26
C GLN A 420 -5.04 -5.91 -7.82
N CYS A 421 -4.48 -5.13 -8.75
CA CYS A 421 -3.87 -3.83 -8.44
C CYS A 421 -4.89 -2.70 -8.62
N ASP A 422 -4.93 -1.76 -7.67
CA ASP A 422 -5.65 -0.50 -7.79
C ASP A 422 -4.68 0.70 -7.62
N PRO A 423 -4.54 1.59 -8.63
CA PRO A 423 -5.18 1.51 -9.93
C PRO A 423 -4.66 0.35 -10.78
N LYS A 424 -5.50 -0.14 -11.69
CA LYS A 424 -5.15 -1.23 -12.63
C LYS A 424 -3.85 -0.89 -13.37
N ILE A 425 -2.87 -1.79 -13.29
CA ILE A 425 -1.54 -1.58 -13.87
C ILE A 425 -1.48 -2.27 -15.23
N ILE A 426 -1.32 -1.49 -16.29
CA ILE A 426 -1.06 -2.04 -17.63
C ILE A 426 0.46 -2.12 -17.82
N HIS A 427 1.01 -3.33 -17.97
CA HIS A 427 2.46 -3.54 -18.07
C HIS A 427 3.09 -2.88 -19.32
N ARG A 428 2.35 -2.80 -20.44
CA ARG A 428 2.77 -2.15 -21.71
C ARG A 428 4.03 -2.69 -22.43
N ASP A 429 4.71 -3.70 -21.90
CA ASP A 429 5.96 -4.26 -22.47
C ASP A 429 6.11 -5.78 -22.22
N VAL A 430 5.01 -6.53 -22.32
CA VAL A 430 5.02 -8.00 -22.22
C VAL A 430 5.59 -8.59 -23.51
N LYS A 431 6.66 -9.40 -23.41
CA LYS A 431 7.37 -9.95 -24.57
C LYS A 431 8.15 -11.24 -24.27
#